data_AF-A0A1L9SBW2-F1
#
_entry.id   AF-A0A1L9SBW2-F1
#
_cell.length_a   1.000
_cell.length_b   1.000
_cell.length_c   1.000
_cell.angle_alpha   90.00
_cell.angle_beta   90.00
_cell.angle_gamma   90.00
#
_symmetry.space_group_name_H-M   'P 1'
#
loop_
_entity.id
_entity.type
_entity.pdbx_description
1 polymer ?
#
loop_
_entity_poly.entity_id
_entity_poly.type
_entity_poly.pdbx_seq_one_letter_code
_entity_poly.pdbx_strand_id
1 'polypeptide(L)'
;MSHQSGGYFYYRYAYDCPWTDADGQTGIDYTFSSSVYSSAQKNTHEAQSKWFTNTAMPAVQEHIERNFYLKADRNKKGRVYERFNWQYVRKEVFKWCAKLPVHTDGPCKGSPSGQPV
;
A
#
# COMPACT_ATOMS: atom_id res chain seq x y z
N MET A 1 -3.44 2.37 30.11
CA MET A 1 -3.73 1.27 29.14
C MET A 1 -2.46 0.47 28.93
N SER A 2 -2.50 -0.85 29.07
CA SER A 2 -1.31 -1.72 28.96
C SER A 2 -0.77 -1.71 27.53
N HIS A 3 0.44 -1.17 27.33
CA HIS A 3 1.11 -1.21 26.03
C HIS A 3 1.58 -2.65 25.79
N GLN A 4 0.93 -3.37 24.89
CA GLN A 4 1.44 -4.66 24.43
C GLN A 4 2.79 -4.44 23.72
N SER A 5 3.79 -5.23 24.11
CA SER A 5 5.12 -5.24 23.51
C SER A 5 5.17 -6.26 22.37
N GLY A 6 5.94 -5.96 21.34
CA GLY A 6 6.01 -6.79 20.13
C GLY A 6 4.84 -6.60 19.17
N GLY A 7 4.70 -7.52 18.20
CA GLY A 7 3.69 -7.49 17.14
C GLY A 7 4.17 -6.75 15.89
N TYR A 8 3.22 -6.24 15.12
CA TYR A 8 3.47 -5.64 13.81
C TYR A 8 2.63 -4.39 13.59
N PHE A 9 3.23 -3.37 12.99
CA PHE A 9 2.44 -2.33 12.34
C PHE A 9 2.08 -2.79 10.93
N TYR A 10 0.81 -2.60 10.56
CA TYR A 10 0.25 -3.08 9.31
C TYR A 10 -0.56 -1.97 8.65
N TYR A 11 -0.29 -1.74 7.37
CA TYR A 11 -0.99 -0.78 6.54
C TYR A 11 -1.43 -1.45 5.23
N ARG A 12 -2.74 -1.48 4.98
CA ARG A 12 -3.34 -1.93 3.73
C ARG A 12 -3.95 -0.74 3.01
N TYR A 13 -3.71 -0.69 1.70
CA TYR A 13 -4.10 0.41 0.85
C TYR A 13 -4.56 -0.08 -0.51
N ALA A 14 -5.38 0.76 -1.12
CA ALA A 14 -5.74 0.71 -2.53
C ALA A 14 -5.20 1.97 -3.20
N TYR A 15 -4.64 1.84 -4.39
CA TYR A 15 -4.25 2.96 -5.24
C TYR A 15 -5.12 2.97 -6.49
N ASP A 16 -5.91 4.02 -6.64
CA ASP A 16 -6.68 4.25 -7.86
C ASP A 16 -5.76 4.86 -8.91
N CYS A 17 -5.87 4.38 -10.14
CA CYS A 17 -4.89 4.66 -11.17
C CYS A 17 -5.42 5.67 -12.19
N PRO A 18 -5.20 6.99 -11.96
CA PRO A 18 -5.67 8.03 -12.86
C PRO A 18 -4.92 8.01 -14.20
N TRP A 19 -5.64 8.29 -15.27
CA TRP A 19 -5.08 8.47 -16.60
C TRP A 19 -5.73 9.66 -17.31
N THR A 20 -4.99 10.22 -18.26
CA THR A 20 -5.45 11.24 -19.21
C THR A 20 -5.15 10.75 -20.64
N ASP A 21 -6.09 10.88 -21.56
CA ASP A 21 -5.85 10.57 -22.99
C ASP A 21 -5.40 11.79 -23.80
N ALA A 22 -5.17 11.59 -25.10
CA ALA A 22 -4.73 12.63 -26.02
C ALA A 22 -5.77 13.74 -26.23
N ASP A 23 -7.05 13.46 -25.98
CA ASP A 23 -8.16 14.41 -26.11
C ASP A 23 -8.42 15.17 -24.79
N GLY A 24 -7.62 14.89 -23.75
CA GLY A 24 -7.71 15.52 -22.43
C GLY A 24 -8.78 14.92 -21.51
N GLN A 25 -9.38 13.78 -21.86
CA GLN A 25 -10.30 13.09 -20.97
C GLN A 25 -9.53 12.39 -19.86
N THR A 26 -10.11 12.40 -18.65
CA THR A 26 -9.52 11.75 -17.49
C THR A 26 -10.38 10.59 -16.99
N GLY A 27 -9.75 9.61 -16.35
CA GLY A 27 -10.45 8.47 -15.78
C GLY A 27 -9.60 7.65 -14.81
N ILE A 28 -10.20 6.61 -14.22
CA ILE A 28 -9.52 5.61 -13.39
C ILE A 28 -9.65 4.27 -14.11
N ASP A 29 -8.52 3.59 -14.35
CA ASP A 29 -8.53 2.31 -15.09
C ASP A 29 -8.59 1.10 -14.16
N TYR A 30 -7.70 1.06 -13.16
CA TYR A 30 -7.63 -0.05 -12.20
C TYR A 30 -7.35 0.44 -10.78
N THR A 31 -7.68 -0.40 -9.81
CA THR A 31 -7.34 -0.21 -8.40
C THR A 31 -6.30 -1.25 -8.02
N PHE A 32 -5.12 -0.79 -7.61
CA PHE A 32 -4.05 -1.63 -7.11
C PHE A 32 -4.16 -1.74 -5.59
N SER A 33 -4.54 -2.91 -5.08
CA SER A 33 -4.60 -3.17 -3.63
C SER A 33 -3.37 -3.91 -3.15
N SER A 34 -2.74 -3.42 -2.08
CA SER A 34 -1.61 -4.06 -1.42
C SER A 34 -1.56 -3.73 0.07
N SER A 35 -0.57 -4.28 0.77
CA SER A 35 -0.26 -3.95 2.16
C SER A 35 1.24 -3.98 2.42
N VAL A 36 1.67 -3.23 3.43
CA VAL A 36 3.03 -3.23 3.97
C VAL A 36 3.00 -3.43 5.48
N TYR A 37 4.04 -4.06 6.02
CA TYR A 37 4.15 -4.30 7.46
C TYR A 37 5.59 -4.31 7.96
N SER A 38 5.78 -4.00 9.24
CA SER A 38 7.06 -4.20 9.94
C SER A 38 6.83 -4.63 11.39
N SER A 39 7.85 -5.20 12.03
CA SER A 39 7.80 -5.52 13.46
C SER A 39 7.71 -4.25 14.30
N ALA A 40 6.76 -4.22 15.23
CA ALA A 40 6.60 -3.12 16.18
C ALA A 40 7.17 -3.50 17.55
N GLN A 41 8.07 -2.68 18.09
CA GLN A 41 8.56 -2.89 19.46
C GLN A 41 7.54 -2.45 20.52
N LYS A 42 6.79 -1.38 20.22
CA LYS A 42 5.80 -0.78 21.11
C LYS A 42 4.55 -0.40 20.32
N ASN A 43 3.38 -0.77 20.84
CA ASN A 43 2.11 -0.29 20.31
C ASN A 43 1.73 1.06 20.97
N THR A 44 2.30 2.16 20.48
CA THR A 44 1.87 3.52 20.86
C THR A 44 1.44 4.31 19.64
N HIS A 45 0.54 5.27 19.83
CA HIS A 45 0.09 6.16 18.75
C HIS A 45 1.27 6.91 18.11
N GLU A 46 2.22 7.38 18.91
CA GLU A 46 3.44 8.04 18.42
C GLU A 46 4.30 7.11 17.56
N ALA A 47 4.56 5.88 18.02
CA ALA A 47 5.35 4.92 17.27
C ALA A 47 4.66 4.52 15.97
N GLN A 48 3.34 4.36 16.00
CA GLN A 48 2.53 4.03 14.84
C GLN A 48 2.50 5.18 13.81
N SER A 49 2.34 6.43 14.25
CA SER A 49 2.43 7.61 13.37
C SER A 49 3.83 7.78 12.78
N LYS A 50 4.87 7.62 13.60
CA LYS A 50 6.27 7.69 13.13
C LYS A 50 6.56 6.61 12.11
N TRP A 51 6.12 5.38 12.35
CA TRP A 51 6.25 4.29 11.40
C TRP A 51 5.50 4.56 10.10
N PHE A 52 4.27 5.10 10.17
CA PHE A 52 3.50 5.43 8.98
C PHE A 52 4.23 6.44 8.09
N THR A 53 4.66 7.57 8.66
CA THR A 53 5.32 8.64 7.89
C THR A 53 6.70 8.23 7.40
N ASN A 54 7.51 7.57 8.23
CA ASN A 54 8.92 7.33 7.91
C ASN A 54 9.18 5.99 7.22
N THR A 55 8.24 5.04 7.27
CA THR A 55 8.44 3.68 6.76
C THR A 55 7.33 3.29 5.80
N ALA A 56 6.07 3.31 6.24
CA ALA A 56 4.97 2.83 5.40
C ALA A 56 4.76 3.70 4.17
N MET A 57 4.77 5.03 4.32
CA MET A 57 4.56 5.96 3.21
C MET A 57 5.62 5.80 2.11
N PRO A 58 6.94 5.91 2.40
CA PRO A 58 7.97 5.69 1.38
C PRO A 58 7.86 4.32 0.69
N ALA A 59 7.61 3.25 1.46
CA ALA A 59 7.50 1.91 0.90
C ALA A 59 6.25 1.74 0.01
N VAL A 60 5.12 2.36 0.37
CA VAL A 60 3.90 2.38 -0.46
C VAL A 60 4.18 3.07 -1.80
N GLN A 61 4.81 4.25 -1.75
CA GLN A 61 5.19 4.99 -2.95
C GLN A 61 6.10 4.16 -3.84
N GLU A 62 7.20 3.62 -3.31
CA GLU A 62 8.13 2.79 -4.07
C GLU A 62 7.45 1.54 -4.64
N HIS A 63 6.57 0.90 -3.85
CA HIS A 63 5.86 -0.30 -4.29
C HIS A 63 4.89 -0.01 -5.44
N ILE A 64 4.16 1.13 -5.38
CA ILE A 64 3.33 1.60 -6.48
C ILE A 64 4.23 1.93 -7.67
N GLU A 65 5.26 2.76 -7.49
CA GLU A 65 6.12 3.19 -8.59
C GLU A 65 6.74 2.02 -9.36
N ARG A 66 7.25 1.02 -8.64
CA ARG A 66 7.84 -0.19 -9.24
C ARG A 66 6.82 -1.06 -9.95
N ASN A 67 5.66 -1.34 -9.34
CA ASN A 67 4.73 -2.34 -9.90
C ASN A 67 3.71 -1.74 -10.88
N PHE A 68 3.30 -0.49 -10.64
CA PHE A 68 2.33 0.23 -11.45
C PHE A 68 2.99 0.76 -12.72
N TYR A 69 4.01 1.62 -12.65
CA TYR A 69 4.54 2.28 -13.84
C TYR A 69 5.17 1.30 -14.83
N LEU A 70 5.83 0.24 -14.35
CA LEU A 70 6.35 -0.81 -15.24
C LEU A 70 5.27 -1.49 -16.08
N LYS A 71 4.03 -1.60 -15.57
CA LYS A 71 2.90 -2.20 -16.30
C LYS A 71 2.09 -1.17 -17.09
N ALA A 72 1.81 -0.01 -16.47
CA ALA A 72 1.01 1.06 -17.05
C ALA A 72 1.68 1.66 -18.30
N ASP A 73 3.00 1.89 -18.26
CA ASP A 73 3.76 2.46 -19.39
C ASP A 73 3.85 1.50 -20.60
N ARG A 74 3.57 0.20 -20.41
CA ARG A 74 3.58 -0.80 -21.51
C ARG A 74 2.25 -0.90 -22.26
N ASN A 75 1.14 -0.51 -21.65
CA ASN A 75 -0.21 -0.66 -22.21
C ASN A 75 -0.76 0.69 -22.70
N LYS A 76 -0.08 1.33 -23.64
CA LYS A 76 -0.44 2.67 -24.14
C LYS A 76 -1.47 2.57 -25.26
N LYS A 77 -2.75 2.41 -24.91
CA LYS A 77 -3.88 2.75 -25.80
C LYS A 77 -4.03 4.27 -25.98
N GLY A 78 -2.93 5.01 -26.14
CA GLY A 78 -2.91 6.48 -26.15
C GLY A 78 -3.12 7.17 -24.79
N ARG A 79 -3.21 6.40 -23.70
CA ARG A 79 -3.38 6.92 -22.32
C ARG A 79 -2.03 7.25 -21.68
N VAL A 80 -2.00 8.36 -20.96
CA VAL A 80 -0.90 8.80 -20.10
C VAL A 80 -1.36 8.68 -18.65
N TYR A 81 -0.69 7.86 -17.86
CA TYR A 81 -1.01 7.71 -16.45
C TYR A 81 -0.30 8.78 -15.63
N GLU A 82 -1.00 9.34 -14.64
CA GLU A 82 -0.36 10.32 -13.76
C GLU A 82 0.73 9.64 -12.92
N ARG A 83 1.78 10.42 -12.60
CA ARG A 83 2.81 10.00 -11.66
C ARG A 83 2.24 9.89 -10.24
N PHE A 84 3.01 9.29 -9.34
CA PHE A 84 2.48 8.85 -8.05
C PHE A 84 1.93 10.05 -7.29
N ASN A 85 0.71 9.91 -6.77
CA ASN A 85 0.05 10.95 -6.03
C ASN A 85 -0.75 10.35 -4.88
N TRP A 86 -0.43 10.79 -3.66
CA TRP A 86 -1.05 10.33 -2.42
C TRP A 86 -2.57 10.52 -2.38
N GLN A 87 -3.13 11.47 -3.13
CA GLN A 87 -4.58 11.69 -3.17
C GLN A 87 -5.37 10.48 -3.70
N TYR A 88 -4.74 9.63 -4.51
CA TYR A 88 -5.34 8.41 -5.03
C TYR A 88 -5.01 7.17 -4.20
N VAL A 89 -4.27 7.33 -3.10
CA VAL A 89 -4.03 6.24 -2.14
C VAL A 89 -5.14 6.24 -1.09
N ARG A 90 -6.02 5.25 -1.17
CA ARG A 90 -7.05 5.00 -0.16
C ARG A 90 -6.51 4.07 0.93
N LYS A 91 -6.52 4.56 2.17
CA LYS A 91 -6.26 3.75 3.35
C LYS A 91 -7.43 2.80 3.58
N GLU A 92 -7.21 1.49 3.45
CA GLU A 92 -8.20 0.47 3.78
C GLU A 92 -8.08 0.05 5.25
N VAL A 93 -6.85 -0.23 5.70
CA VAL A 93 -6.60 -0.69 7.07
C VAL A 93 -5.31 -0.07 7.59
N PHE A 94 -5.32 0.42 8.82
CA PHE A 94 -4.13 0.84 9.53
C PHE A 94 -4.23 0.45 10.99
N LYS A 95 -3.40 -0.49 11.43
CA LYS A 95 -3.50 -1.04 12.78
C LYS A 95 -2.20 -1.67 13.24
N TRP A 96 -2.06 -1.81 14.55
CA TRP A 96 -1.16 -2.79 15.14
C TRP A 96 -1.83 -4.18 15.15
N CYS A 97 -1.05 -5.23 14.93
CA CYS A 97 -1.50 -6.62 15.05
C CYS A 97 -0.52 -7.44 15.87
N ALA A 98 -1.03 -8.28 16.78
CA ALA A 98 -0.20 -9.28 17.47
C ALA A 98 0.39 -10.32 16.50
N LYS A 99 -0.38 -10.68 15.46
CA LYS A 99 0.02 -11.56 14.35
C LYS A 99 -0.38 -10.93 13.04
N LEU A 100 0.44 -11.09 12.00
CA LEU A 100 0.13 -10.56 10.67
C LEU A 100 -1.15 -11.21 10.11
N PRO A 101 -1.99 -10.44 9.40
CA PRO A 101 -2.99 -11.04 8.54
C PRO A 101 -2.31 -11.98 7.54
N VAL A 102 -2.91 -13.14 7.28
CA VAL A 102 -2.39 -14.13 6.33
C VAL A 102 -3.38 -14.34 5.20
N HIS A 103 -2.89 -14.79 4.05
CA HIS A 103 -3.76 -15.24 2.97
C HIS A 103 -4.59 -16.45 3.41
N THR A 104 -5.89 -16.42 3.14
CA THR A 104 -6.83 -17.49 3.54
C THR A 104 -6.95 -18.60 2.50
N ASP A 105 -6.55 -18.31 1.27
CA ASP A 105 -6.77 -19.11 0.07
C ASP A 105 -5.62 -18.96 -0.95
N GLY A 106 -5.65 -19.80 -1.98
CA GLY A 106 -4.67 -19.80 -3.07
C GLY A 106 -3.28 -20.31 -2.70
N PRO A 107 -2.30 -20.17 -3.62
CA PRO A 107 -0.93 -20.65 -3.44
C PRO A 107 -0.18 -20.03 -2.26
N CYS A 108 -0.58 -18.84 -1.82
CA CYS A 108 0.04 -18.11 -0.71
C CYS A 108 -0.64 -18.39 0.64
N LYS A 109 -1.60 -19.32 0.71
CA LYS A 109 -2.36 -19.59 1.93
C LYS A 109 -1.44 -19.83 3.14
N GLY A 110 -1.72 -19.12 4.23
CA GLY A 110 -0.93 -19.18 5.47
C GLY A 110 0.30 -18.28 5.48
N SER A 111 0.73 -17.72 4.35
CA SER A 111 1.77 -16.69 4.31
C SER A 111 1.21 -15.32 4.70
N PRO A 112 2.04 -14.42 5.27
CA PRO A 112 1.63 -13.05 5.56
C PRO A 112 1.08 -12.34 4.33
N SER A 113 -0.03 -11.62 4.53
CA SER A 113 -0.58 -10.70 3.54
C SER A 113 0.24 -9.41 3.56
N GLY A 114 0.77 -9.01 2.41
CA GLY A 114 1.54 -7.78 2.26
C GLY A 114 3.04 -7.98 2.20
N GLN A 115 3.77 -6.87 2.08
CA GLN A 115 5.22 -6.87 1.95
C GLN A 115 5.91 -6.38 3.24
N PRO A 116 6.98 -7.07 3.68
CA PRO A 116 7.79 -6.59 4.80
C PRO A 116 8.54 -5.32 4.38
N VAL A 117 8.62 -4.35 5.30
CA VAL A 117 9.34 -3.08 5.15
C VAL A 117 10.20 -2.76 6.36
#